data_AF-A0A7W6T6G8-F1
#
_entry.id   AF-A0A7W6T6G8-F1
#
_cell.length_a   1.000
_cell.length_b   1.000
_cell.length_c   1.000
_cell.angle_alpha   90.00
_cell.angle_beta   90.00
_cell.angle_gamma   90.00
#
_symmetry.space_group_name_H-M   'P 1'
#
loop_
_entity.id
_entity.type
_entity.pdbx_description
1 polymer ?
#
loop_
_entity_poly.entity_id
_entity_poly.type
_entity_poly.pdbx_seq_one_letter_code
_entity_poly.pdbx_strand_id
1 'polypeptide(L)'
;MNRIIRIAAALTLTVGLTTAALAAGAAAISGEVKKIDEGAGKITLKHGPAKSLGMEDPMTMVYRVKDPAMLKQVKVGDKVTFEAEEAASGYTVTRMDKAK
;
A
#
# COMPACT_ATOMS: atom_id res chain seq x y z
N MET A 1 -22.92 14.96 67.07
CA MET A 1 -23.12 13.55 67.47
C MET A 1 -23.30 12.73 66.19
N ASN A 2 -22.53 11.64 66.10
CA ASN A 2 -22.22 10.89 64.88
C ASN A 2 -23.40 10.04 64.37
N ARG A 3 -23.40 9.70 63.07
CA ARG A 3 -23.25 8.32 62.56
C ARG A 3 -23.38 8.20 61.01
N ILE A 4 -22.24 7.95 60.36
CA ILE A 4 -21.93 6.88 59.40
C ILE A 4 -23.07 6.40 58.48
N ILE A 5 -22.92 6.58 57.15
CA ILE A 5 -23.28 5.57 56.13
C ILE A 5 -22.20 5.58 55.03
N ARG A 6 -21.73 4.36 54.71
CA ARG A 6 -20.73 4.01 53.69
C ARG A 6 -21.36 4.04 52.30
N ILE A 7 -20.70 4.62 51.28
CA ILE A 7 -20.99 4.30 49.88
C ILE A 7 -19.68 4.21 49.10
N ALA A 8 -19.51 3.05 48.46
CA ALA A 8 -18.44 2.72 47.53
C ALA A 8 -18.56 3.56 46.25
N ALA A 9 -17.44 4.01 45.71
CA ALA A 9 -17.36 4.55 44.36
C ALA A 9 -16.23 3.85 43.62
N ALA A 10 -16.62 2.96 42.72
CA ALA A 10 -15.74 2.25 41.80
C ALA A 10 -15.13 3.23 40.80
N LEU A 11 -13.80 3.24 40.70
CA LEU A 11 -13.06 4.04 39.73
C LEU A 11 -12.84 3.19 38.47
N THR A 12 -13.71 3.34 37.47
CA THR A 12 -13.54 2.73 36.15
C THR A 12 -12.55 3.55 35.33
N LEU A 13 -11.34 3.01 35.17
CA LEU A 13 -10.29 3.56 34.30
C LEU A 13 -10.54 3.13 32.85
N THR A 14 -11.09 4.02 32.03
CA THR A 14 -11.24 3.84 30.58
C THR A 14 -9.92 4.16 29.88
N VAL A 15 -9.09 3.15 29.62
CA VAL A 15 -7.93 3.29 28.73
C VAL A 15 -8.41 3.14 27.29
N GLY A 16 -8.52 4.28 26.59
CA GLY A 16 -8.72 4.33 25.15
C GLY A 16 -7.46 3.89 24.41
N LEU A 17 -7.46 2.67 23.88
CA LEU A 17 -6.42 2.20 22.95
C LEU A 17 -6.70 2.79 21.57
N THR A 18 -6.00 3.87 21.22
CA THR A 18 -5.85 4.31 19.83
C THR A 18 -4.78 3.42 19.20
N THR A 19 -5.18 2.33 18.55
CA THR A 19 -4.27 1.58 17.69
C THR A 19 -4.02 2.39 16.43
N ALA A 20 -2.92 3.15 16.44
CA ALA A 20 -2.33 3.69 15.23
C ALA A 20 -1.93 2.51 14.35
N ALA A 21 -2.66 2.33 13.24
CA ALA A 21 -2.35 1.32 12.24
C ALA A 21 -0.98 1.64 11.63
N LEU A 22 0.03 0.85 12.01
CA LEU A 22 1.31 0.82 11.30
C LEU A 22 1.04 0.27 9.90
N ALA A 23 0.93 1.16 8.91
CA ALA A 23 1.07 0.78 7.52
C ALA A 23 2.50 0.29 7.33
N ALA A 24 2.68 -1.03 7.36
CA ALA A 24 3.90 -1.67 6.88
C ALA A 24 4.04 -1.31 5.39
N GLY A 25 4.86 -0.30 5.09
CA GLY A 25 5.18 0.07 3.72
C GLY A 25 5.88 -1.12 3.06
N ALA A 26 5.29 -1.62 1.97
CA ALA A 26 5.99 -2.58 1.14
C ALA A 26 7.23 -1.86 0.58
N ALA A 27 8.31 -2.59 0.35
CA ALA A 27 9.53 -1.98 -0.18
C ALA A 27 9.23 -1.46 -1.59
N ALA A 28 9.46 -0.16 -1.79
CA ALA A 28 9.14 0.51 -3.03
C ALA A 28 10.03 0.01 -4.17
N ILE A 29 9.43 -0.27 -5.33
CA ILE A 29 10.05 -0.85 -6.51
C ILE A 29 10.18 0.26 -7.57
N SER A 30 11.39 0.49 -8.07
CA SER A 30 11.60 1.38 -9.21
C SER A 30 11.16 0.71 -10.50
N GLY A 31 10.54 1.43 -11.43
CA GLY A 31 10.23 0.91 -12.76
C GLY A 31 10.01 1.97 -13.83
N GLU A 32 9.83 1.51 -15.06
CA GLU A 32 9.50 2.32 -16.23
C GLU A 32 8.18 1.83 -16.84
N VAL A 33 7.27 2.77 -17.14
CA VAL A 33 6.00 2.46 -17.79
C VAL A 33 6.23 2.10 -19.25
N LYS A 34 5.94 0.85 -19.63
CA LYS A 34 6.06 0.38 -21.02
C LYS A 34 4.73 0.43 -21.76
N LYS A 35 3.62 0.19 -21.08
CA LYS A 35 2.26 0.20 -21.66
C LYS A 35 1.22 0.44 -20.57
N ILE A 36 0.13 1.10 -20.93
CA ILE A 36 -1.02 1.34 -20.05
C ILE A 36 -2.27 0.77 -20.74
N ASP A 37 -3.07 0.00 -20.00
CA ASP A 37 -4.36 -0.52 -20.44
C ASP A 37 -5.42 -0.10 -19.41
N GLU A 38 -5.99 1.09 -19.61
CA GLU A 38 -7.00 1.66 -18.74
C GLU A 38 -8.30 0.86 -18.75
N GLY A 39 -8.67 0.27 -19.89
CA GLY A 39 -9.88 -0.54 -20.03
C GLY A 39 -9.80 -1.83 -19.21
N ALA A 40 -8.62 -2.44 -19.14
CA ALA A 40 -8.40 -3.66 -18.34
C ALA A 40 -7.95 -3.38 -16.90
N GLY A 41 -7.63 -2.13 -16.54
CA GLY A 41 -7.03 -1.76 -15.25
C GLY A 41 -5.64 -2.39 -15.07
N LYS A 42 -4.84 -2.41 -16.13
CA LYS A 42 -3.50 -3.04 -16.15
C LYS A 42 -2.43 -2.07 -16.63
N ILE A 43 -1.21 -2.28 -16.16
CA ILE A 43 -0.04 -1.52 -16.56
C ILE A 43 1.14 -2.48 -16.79
N THR A 44 1.86 -2.30 -17.88
CA THR A 44 3.11 -3.01 -18.13
C THR A 44 4.25 -2.16 -17.64
N LEU A 45 4.97 -2.67 -16.63
CA LEU A 45 6.12 -2.00 -16.03
C LEU A 45 7.36 -2.83 -16.29
N LYS A 46 8.44 -2.16 -16.72
CA LYS A 46 9.78 -2.72 -16.61
C LYS A 46 10.27 -2.38 -15.21
N HIS A 47 10.17 -3.33 -14.29
CA HIS A 47 10.64 -3.12 -12.93
C HIS A 47 12.15 -3.30 -12.84
N GLY A 48 12.76 -2.60 -11.88
CA GLY A 48 14.11 -2.87 -11.39
C GLY A 48 14.07 -3.94 -10.28
N PRO A 49 15.05 -3.99 -9.39
CA PRO A 49 15.04 -4.94 -8.27
C PRO A 49 13.78 -4.78 -7.41
N ALA A 50 12.95 -5.82 -7.38
CA ALA A 50 11.69 -5.90 -6.66
C ALA A 50 11.79 -6.90 -5.50
N LYS A 51 12.55 -6.52 -4.47
CA LYS A 51 12.79 -7.36 -3.29
C LYS A 51 11.51 -7.81 -2.59
N SER A 52 10.49 -6.95 -2.55
CA SER A 52 9.17 -7.29 -1.98
C SER A 52 8.44 -8.41 -2.70
N LEU A 53 8.78 -8.68 -3.96
CA LEU A 53 8.20 -9.75 -4.77
C LEU A 53 9.16 -10.93 -4.97
N GLY A 54 10.33 -10.92 -4.32
CA GLY A 54 11.38 -11.92 -4.54
C GLY A 54 12.01 -11.90 -5.93
N MET A 55 11.85 -10.81 -6.69
CA MET A 55 12.43 -10.66 -8.02
C MET A 55 13.57 -9.68 -7.98
N GLU A 56 14.82 -10.15 -8.08
CA GLU A 56 15.99 -9.28 -7.97
C GLU A 56 16.42 -8.67 -9.31
N ASP A 57 16.07 -9.34 -10.41
CA ASP A 57 16.43 -8.93 -11.76
C ASP A 57 15.39 -8.00 -12.40
N PRO A 58 15.84 -7.06 -13.25
CA PRO A 58 14.95 -6.18 -13.98
C PRO A 58 14.21 -6.93 -15.10
N MET A 59 12.89 -7.03 -15.03
CA MET A 59 12.06 -7.65 -16.07
C MET A 59 10.81 -6.84 -16.38
N THR A 60 10.19 -7.12 -17.52
CA THR A 60 8.97 -6.44 -17.98
C THR A 60 7.77 -7.35 -17.75
N MET A 61 6.86 -6.91 -16.88
CA MET A 61 5.67 -7.68 -16.52
C MET A 61 4.42 -6.82 -16.57
N VAL A 62 3.28 -7.49 -16.64
CA VAL A 62 1.97 -6.86 -16.53
C VAL A 62 1.53 -6.92 -15.08
N TYR A 63 1.22 -5.75 -14.53
CA TYR A 63 0.64 -5.58 -13.22
C TYR A 63 -0.80 -5.13 -13.34
N ARG A 64 -1.64 -5.56 -12.41
CA ARG A 64 -2.96 -4.94 -12.19
C ARG A 64 -2.78 -3.74 -11.28
N VAL A 65 -3.63 -2.72 -11.40
CA VAL A 65 -3.66 -1.63 -10.41
C VAL A 65 -4.82 -1.80 -9.46
N LYS A 66 -4.60 -1.49 -8.18
CA LYS A 66 -5.65 -1.46 -7.17
C LYS A 66 -6.63 -0.31 -7.40
N ASP A 67 -6.11 0.85 -7.81
CA ASP A 67 -6.91 2.02 -8.18
C ASP A 67 -6.64 2.40 -9.66
N PRO A 68 -7.65 2.30 -10.55
CA PRO A 68 -7.52 2.74 -11.94
C PRO A 68 -7.10 4.20 -12.11
N ALA A 69 -7.36 5.08 -11.14
CA ALA A 69 -6.97 6.48 -11.21
C ALA A 69 -5.45 6.68 -11.29
N MET A 70 -4.65 5.75 -10.76
CA MET A 70 -3.18 5.79 -10.85
C MET A 70 -2.69 5.73 -12.30
N LEU A 71 -3.42 5.04 -13.19
CA LEU A 71 -3.04 4.91 -14.60
C LEU A 71 -3.09 6.26 -15.33
N LYS A 72 -4.01 7.14 -14.93
CA LYS A 72 -4.18 8.48 -15.52
C LYS A 72 -3.11 9.45 -15.09
N GLN A 73 -2.41 9.15 -14.00
CA GLN A 73 -1.36 10.01 -13.47
C GLN A 73 -0.05 9.82 -14.23
N VAL A 74 0.17 8.68 -14.88
CA VAL A 74 1.43 8.32 -15.56
C VAL A 74 1.24 8.17 -17.06
N LYS A 75 2.33 8.24 -17.83
CA LYS A 75 2.34 7.95 -19.26
C LYS A 75 3.42 6.94 -19.61
N VAL A 76 3.30 6.33 -20.79
CA VAL A 76 4.37 5.46 -21.32
C VAL A 76 5.69 6.22 -21.40
N GLY A 77 6.75 5.59 -20.92
CA GLY A 77 8.09 6.17 -20.77
C GLY A 77 8.35 6.84 -19.42
N ASP A 78 7.34 7.05 -18.57
CA ASP A 78 7.56 7.59 -17.23
C ASP A 78 8.35 6.59 -16.37
N LYS A 79 9.30 7.13 -15.60
CA LYS A 79 9.89 6.41 -14.48
C LYS A 79 8.97 6.58 -13.27
N VAL A 80 8.71 5.48 -12.59
CA VAL A 80 7.81 5.41 -11.45
C VAL A 80 8.47 4.64 -10.32
N THR A 81 8.04 4.91 -9.11
CA THR A 81 8.30 4.09 -7.94
C THR A 81 6.95 3.55 -7.48
N PHE A 82 6.83 2.25 -7.32
CA PHE A 82 5.55 1.61 -7.02
C PHE A 82 5.70 0.49 -5.99
N GLU A 83 4.64 0.24 -5.24
CA GLU A 83 4.53 -0.92 -4.38
C GLU A 83 3.58 -1.92 -5.04
N ALA A 84 3.96 -3.19 -5.02
CA ALA A 84 3.16 -4.26 -5.57
C ALA A 84 3.13 -5.46 -4.62
N GLU A 85 2.02 -6.17 -4.66
CA GLU A 85 1.76 -7.35 -3.85
C GLU A 85 1.33 -8.50 -4.76
N GLU A 86 1.71 -9.72 -4.42
CA GLU A 86 1.18 -10.91 -5.09
C GLU A 86 -0.25 -11.19 -4.61
N ALA A 87 -1.17 -11.35 -5.55
CA ALA A 87 -2.55 -11.73 -5.29
C ALA A 87 -2.91 -12.99 -6.09
N ALA A 88 -4.05 -13.60 -5.78
CA ALA A 88 -4.53 -14.80 -6.48
C ALA A 88 -4.67 -14.63 -8.01
N SER A 89 -4.75 -13.39 -8.50
CA SER A 89 -4.86 -13.04 -9.92
C SER A 89 -3.56 -12.50 -10.52
N GLY A 90 -2.43 -12.63 -9.82
CA GLY A 90 -1.11 -12.10 -10.18
C GLY A 90 -0.72 -10.86 -9.38
N TYR A 91 0.28 -10.11 -9.87
CA TYR A 91 0.82 -8.94 -9.16
C TYR A 91 -0.08 -7.71 -9.28
N THR A 92 -0.36 -7.09 -8.14
CA THR A 92 -1.21 -5.90 -8.05
C THR A 92 -0.43 -4.73 -7.45
N VAL A 93 -0.34 -3.63 -8.19
CA VAL A 93 0.20 -2.35 -7.73
C VAL A 93 -0.78 -1.73 -6.75
N THR A 94 -0.32 -1.47 -5.54
CA THR A 94 -1.11 -0.92 -4.45
C THR A 94 -0.83 0.55 -4.19
N ARG A 95 0.35 1.03 -4.59
CA ARG A 95 0.75 2.45 -4.62
C ARG A 95 1.67 2.70 -5.81
N MET A 96 1.58 3.88 -6.42
CA MET A 96 2.44 4.27 -7.53
C MET A 96 2.64 5.78 -7.51
N ASP A 97 3.90 6.20 -7.56
CA ASP A 97 4.33 7.58 -7.61
C ASP A 97 5.27 7.77 -8.80
N LYS A 98 5.29 8.97 -9.40
CA LYS A 98 6.31 9.30 -10.39
C LYS A 98 7.66 9.42 -9.71
N ALA A 99 8.68 8.81 -10.32
CA ALA A 99 10.05 9.09 -9.94
C ALA A 99 10.36 10.56 -10.26
N LYS A 100 10.98 11.25 -9.30
CA LYS A 100 11.33 12.67 -9.41
C LYS A 100 12.54 12.88 -10.31
#